data_AF-A0A3M1BRJ3-F1
#
_entry.id   AF-A0A3M1BRJ3-F1
#
_cell.length_a   1.000
_cell.length_b   1.000
_cell.length_c   1.000
_cell.angle_alpha   90.00
_cell.angle_beta   90.00
_cell.angle_gamma   90.00
#
_symmetry.space_group_name_H-M   'P 1'
#
loop_
_entity.id
_entity.type
_entity.pdbx_description
1 polymer ?
#
loop_
_entity_poly.entity_id
_entity_poly.type
_entity_poly.pdbx_seq_one_letter_code
_entity_poly.pdbx_strand_id
1 'polypeptide(L)'
;LSSQDRLLSLMALLAMLFSFTVSYTRARAEGLGYELKAGLFERPERWAVLLAGIALDMVFIAVSIVALGSLFTTLQRVYIFKKSQRR
;
A
#
# COMPACT_ATOMS: atom_id res chain seq x y z
N LEU A 1 -5.17 -11.65 24.96
CA LEU A 1 -5.38 -11.10 23.61
C LEU A 1 -6.54 -11.82 22.95
N SER A 2 -7.55 -11.08 22.49
CA SER A 2 -8.65 -11.61 21.68
C SER A 2 -8.12 -12.13 20.33
N SER A 3 -8.83 -13.06 19.69
CA SER A 3 -8.52 -13.51 18.33
C SER A 3 -8.60 -12.37 17.31
N GLN A 4 -9.45 -11.37 17.53
CA GLN A 4 -9.50 -10.16 16.69
C GLN A 4 -8.23 -9.30 16.82
N ASP A 5 -7.68 -9.14 18.02
CA ASP A 5 -6.46 -8.35 18.23
C ASP A 5 -5.27 -8.95 17.48
N ARG A 6 -5.19 -10.29 17.43
CA ARG A 6 -4.16 -11.01 16.68
C ARG A 6 -4.29 -10.77 15.17
N LEU A 7 -5.52 -10.84 14.65
CA LEU A 7 -5.78 -10.57 13.23
C LEU A 7 -5.48 -9.12 12.87
N LEU A 8 -5.90 -8.17 13.70
CA LEU A 8 -5.61 -6.75 13.50
C LEU A 8 -4.11 -6.49 13.48
N SER A 9 -3.36 -7.07 14.42
CA SER A 9 -1.89 -6.94 14.48
C SER A 9 -1.22 -7.49 13.22
N LEU A 10 -1.64 -8.66 12.74
CA LEU A 10 -1.14 -9.24 11.49
C LEU A 10 -1.47 -8.35 10.28
N MET A 11 -2.70 -7.84 10.20
CA MET A 11 -3.11 -6.93 9.13
C MET A 11 -2.33 -5.62 9.16
N ALA A 12 -2.05 -5.07 10.34
CA ALA A 12 -1.24 -3.86 10.50
C ALA A 12 0.21 -4.08 10.04
N LEU A 13 0.80 -5.23 10.36
CA LEU A 13 2.13 -5.62 9.87
C LEU A 13 2.16 -5.72 8.35
N LEU A 14 1.15 -6.36 7.73
CA LEU A 14 1.02 -6.44 6.28
C LEU A 14 0.81 -5.06 5.65
N ALA A 15 -0.04 -4.23 6.24
CA ALA A 15 -0.27 -2.86 5.78
C ALA A 15 1.02 -2.03 5.78
N MET A 16 1.84 -2.15 6.83
CA MET A 16 3.15 -1.49 6.89
C MET A 16 4.10 -2.03 5.81
N LEU A 17 4.24 -3.35 5.71
CA LEU A 17 5.10 -4.00 4.70
C LEU A 17 4.78 -3.53 3.28
N PHE A 18 3.49 -3.59 2.88
CA PHE A 18 3.10 -3.17 1.55
C PHE A 18 3.21 -1.65 1.35
N SER A 19 2.96 -0.85 2.38
CA SER A 19 3.16 0.60 2.30
C SER A 19 4.61 0.99 2.05
N PHE A 20 5.56 0.27 2.67
CA PHE A 20 6.98 0.44 2.38
C PHE A 20 7.34 -0.06 0.98
N THR A 21 6.77 -1.17 0.54
CA THR A 21 7.04 -1.74 -0.79
C THR A 21 6.57 -0.82 -1.92
N VAL A 22 5.44 -0.13 -1.75
CA VAL A 22 4.98 0.92 -2.69
C VAL A 22 6.03 2.04 -2.83
N SER A 23 6.63 2.48 -1.72
CA SER A 23 7.67 3.52 -1.76
C SER A 23 8.97 3.00 -2.37
N TYR A 24 9.38 1.77 -2.02
CA TYR A 24 10.59 1.13 -2.53
C TYR A 24 10.55 0.90 -4.04
N THR A 25 9.44 0.35 -4.56
CA THR A 25 9.31 0.06 -6.00
C THR A 25 9.44 1.31 -6.86
N ARG A 26 8.93 2.46 -6.39
CA ARG A 26 9.10 3.75 -7.05
C ARG A 26 10.56 4.19 -7.02
N ALA A 27 11.18 4.24 -5.85
CA ALA A 27 12.57 4.66 -5.70
C ALA A 27 13.53 3.77 -6.51
N ARG A 28 13.29 2.46 -6.55
CA ARG A 28 14.09 1.52 -7.33
C ARG A 28 14.00 1.78 -8.82
N ALA A 29 12.81 2.08 -9.33
CA ALA A 29 12.62 2.33 -10.74
C ALA A 29 13.14 3.71 -11.17
N GLU A 30 12.96 4.74 -10.32
CA GLU A 30 13.57 6.06 -10.51
C GLU A 30 15.11 5.94 -10.54
N GLY A 31 15.70 5.12 -9.66
CA GLY A 31 17.14 4.80 -9.69
C GLY A 31 17.61 4.02 -10.92
N LEU A 32 16.70 3.41 -11.68
CA LEU A 32 16.98 2.79 -12.98
C LEU A 32 16.71 3.74 -14.17
N GLY A 33 16.38 5.01 -13.90
CA GLY A 33 16.09 6.02 -14.93
C GLY A 33 14.63 6.04 -15.41
N TYR A 34 13.71 5.34 -14.73
CA TYR A 34 12.29 5.31 -15.09
C TYR A 34 11.44 6.16 -14.14
N GLU A 35 10.66 7.11 -14.67
CA GLU A 35 9.66 7.83 -13.87
C GLU A 35 8.37 7.01 -13.70
N LEU A 36 8.11 6.50 -12.49
CA LEU A 36 6.81 5.90 -12.13
C LEU A 36 5.90 6.90 -11.42
N LYS A 37 5.15 7.66 -12.22
CA LYS A 37 4.07 8.55 -11.75
C LYS A 37 2.74 7.84 -11.48
N ALA A 38 2.68 6.51 -11.63
CA ALA A 38 1.45 5.75 -11.53
C ALA A 38 1.29 5.00 -10.20
N GLY A 39 0.09 5.03 -9.64
CA GLY A 39 -0.38 4.23 -8.53
C GLY A 39 -1.74 4.72 -8.06
N LEU A 40 -2.74 3.83 -7.95
CA LEU A 40 -4.10 4.22 -7.55
C LEU A 40 -4.26 4.48 -6.05
N PHE A 41 -3.35 3.96 -5.22
CA PHE A 41 -3.42 4.08 -3.77
C PHE A 41 -2.09 4.59 -3.22
N GLU A 42 -1.89 5.90 -3.31
CA GLU A 42 -0.69 6.58 -2.84
C GLU A 42 -0.79 6.98 -1.36
N ARG A 43 0.12 7.87 -0.93
CA ARG A 43 0.20 8.32 0.46
C ARG A 43 -1.06 9.08 0.90
N PRO A 44 -1.61 10.04 0.13
CA PRO A 44 -2.80 10.78 0.56
C PRO A 44 -4.01 9.88 0.80
N GLU A 45 -4.25 8.91 -0.09
CA GLU A 45 -5.38 7.99 -0.02
C GLU A 45 -5.27 7.08 1.21
N ARG A 46 -4.05 6.57 1.50
CA ARG A 46 -3.79 5.79 2.73
C ARG A 46 -4.09 6.58 3.99
N TRP A 47 -3.62 7.83 4.06
CA TRP A 47 -3.88 8.69 5.21
C TRP A 47 -5.37 8.97 5.36
N ALA A 48 -6.08 9.26 4.26
CA ALA A 48 -7.52 9.47 4.30
C ALA A 48 -8.27 8.25 4.84
N VAL A 49 -7.94 7.04 4.39
CA VAL A 49 -8.56 5.80 4.87
C VAL A 49 -8.27 5.55 6.35
N LEU A 50 -7.03 5.75 6.81
CA LEU A 50 -6.68 5.55 8.22
C LEU A 50 -7.37 6.57 9.13
N LEU A 51 -7.37 7.84 8.75
CA LEU A 51 -8.02 8.91 9.52
C LEU A 51 -9.53 8.68 9.62
N ALA A 52 -10.18 8.32 8.50
CA ALA A 52 -11.60 7.97 8.49
C ALA A 52 -11.88 6.72 9.35
N GLY A 53 -11.02 5.70 9.27
CA GLY A 53 -11.13 4.49 10.08
C GLY A 53 -11.08 4.76 11.58
N ILE A 54 -10.20 5.66 12.01
CA ILE A 54 -10.09 6.07 13.42
C ILE A 54 -11.32 6.89 13.82
N ALA A 55 -11.75 7.85 12.99
CA ALA A 55 -12.90 8.71 13.28
C ALA A 55 -14.23 7.95 13.41
N LEU A 56 -14.36 6.83 12.69
CA LEU A 56 -15.56 5.98 12.70
C LEU A 56 -15.45 4.77 13.64
N ASP A 57 -14.34 4.63 14.38
CA ASP A 57 -14.03 3.45 15.20
C ASP A 57 -14.02 2.12 14.41
N MET A 58 -13.68 2.19 13.12
CA MET A 58 -13.63 1.07 12.17
C MET A 58 -12.18 0.73 11.78
N VAL A 59 -11.29 0.68 12.77
CA VAL A 59 -9.83 0.53 12.56
C VAL A 59 -9.49 -0.75 11.80
N PHE A 60 -10.14 -1.87 12.12
CA PHE A 60 -9.90 -3.15 11.44
C PHE A 60 -10.15 -3.04 9.92
N ILE A 61 -11.26 -2.42 9.54
CA ILE A 61 -11.63 -2.26 8.13
C ILE A 61 -10.66 -1.32 7.43
N ALA A 62 -10.30 -0.20 8.06
CA ALA A 62 -9.35 0.74 7.48
C ALA A 62 -7.96 0.12 7.25
N VAL A 63 -7.44 -0.65 8.22
CA VAL A 63 -6.16 -1.36 8.08
C VAL A 63 -6.23 -2.40 6.97
N SER A 64 -7.34 -3.16 6.86
CA SER A 64 -7.54 -4.11 5.77
C SER A 64 -7.56 -3.44 4.39
N ILE A 65 -8.24 -2.29 4.25
CA ILE A 65 -8.26 -1.51 3.01
C ILE A 65 -6.83 -1.05 2.67
N VAL A 66 -6.08 -0.56 3.66
CA VAL A 66 -4.71 -0.10 3.42
C VAL A 66 -3.78 -1.23 2.98
N ALA A 67 -3.88 -2.39 3.60
CA ALA A 67 -3.10 -3.56 3.24
C ALA A 67 -3.39 -4.00 1.80
N LEU A 68 -4.66 -4.18 1.45
CA LEU A 68 -5.07 -4.63 0.12
C LEU A 68 -4.78 -3.58 -0.97
N GLY A 69 -5.09 -2.30 -0.71
CA GLY A 69 -4.83 -1.20 -1.65
C GLY A 69 -3.34 -1.00 -1.92
N SER A 70 -2.50 -1.16 -0.90
CA SER A 70 -1.03 -1.06 -1.05
C SER A 70 -0.45 -2.25 -1.81
N LEU A 71 -0.95 -3.46 -1.56
CA LEU A 71 -0.56 -4.64 -2.34
C LEU A 71 -0.94 -4.47 -3.81
N PHE A 72 -2.18 -4.07 -4.09
CA PHE A 72 -2.66 -3.84 -5.45
C PHE A 72 -1.81 -2.79 -6.18
N THR A 73 -1.53 -1.66 -5.53
CA THR A 73 -0.69 -0.59 -6.11
C THR A 73 0.73 -1.05 -6.37
N THR A 74 1.30 -1.89 -5.49
CA THR A 74 2.62 -2.48 -5.70
C THR A 74 2.64 -3.33 -6.97
N LEU A 75 1.66 -4.22 -7.15
CA LEU A 75 1.54 -5.05 -8.34
C LEU A 75 1.33 -4.20 -9.61
N GLN A 76 0.49 -3.17 -9.53
CA GLN A 76 0.28 -2.21 -10.61
C GLN A 76 1.60 -1.54 -11.04
N ARG A 77 2.42 -1.07 -10.08
CA ARG A 77 3.71 -0.44 -10.36
C ARG A 77 4.69 -1.40 -11.03
N VAL A 78 4.80 -2.62 -10.51
CA VAL A 78 5.68 -3.65 -11.09
C VAL A 78 5.24 -4.01 -12.51
N TYR A 79 3.94 -4.12 -12.76
CA TYR A 79 3.41 -4.38 -14.10
C TYR A 79 3.72 -3.23 -15.08
N ILE A 80 3.47 -1.97 -14.68
CA ILE A 80 3.77 -0.79 -15.50
C ILE A 80 5.26 -0.70 -15.80
N PHE A 81 6.11 -0.91 -14.80
CA PHE A 81 7.56 -0.95 -14.97
C PHE A 81 7.98 -2.01 -15.99
N LYS A 82 7.52 -3.27 -15.84
CA LYS A 82 7.83 -4.36 -16.75
C LYS A 82 7.36 -4.08 -18.19
N LYS A 83 6.20 -3.42 -18.34
CA LYS A 83 5.70 -2.98 -19.65
C LYS A 83 6.57 -1.88 -20.25
N SER A 84 7.05 -0.94 -19.42
CA SER A 84 7.94 0.14 -19.83
C SER A 84 9.32 -0.34 -20.27
N GLN A 85 9.84 -1.43 -19.67
CA GLN A 85 11.11 -2.03 -20.07
C GLN A 85 11.06 -2.83 -21.38
N ARG A 86 9.86 -3.22 -21.83
CA ARG A 86 9.67 -4.00 -23.07
C ARG A 86 9.53 -3.12 -24.32
N ARG A 87 9.51 -1.80 -24.18
CA ARG A 87 9.52 -0.83 -25.27
C ARG A 87 10.90 -0.20 -25.38
#